data_AF-A0AA46WTB3-F1
#
_entry.id   AF-A0AA46WTB3-F1
#
_cell.length_a   1.000
_cell.length_b   1.000
_cell.length_c   1.000
_cell.angle_alpha   90.00
_cell.angle_beta   90.00
_cell.angle_gamma   90.00
#
_symmetry.space_group_name_H-M   'P 1'
#
loop_
_entity.id
_entity.type
_entity.pdbx_description
1 polymer ?
#
loop_
_entity_poly.entity_id
_entity_poly.type
_entity_poly.pdbx_seq_one_letter_code
_entity_poly.pdbx_strand_id
1 'polypeptide(L)'
;MTGEVMRRRRPVAAVLAVVLALCAVLAVLVWWILPNRLFPWDSAPFPEIDTSALSPAQVRVVELLEEQHEAQNPGTFYSEGVREPWCADFVSWIMREAGVPLSNPHSGHWRIPGVFTLQEYYEQVDRYEPAGTGYRPEVGDVVLYHNRIGLGQREHTNIVVAVDGDSAITVGGNEMGRIRVHELDVTGDDAVVGFGRLPG
;
A
#
# COMPACT_ATOMS: atom_id res chain seq x y z
N MET A 1 -8.01 36.80 -62.59
CA MET A 1 -8.68 35.52 -62.33
C MET A 1 -7.75 34.63 -61.53
N THR A 2 -8.26 34.15 -60.37
CA THR A 2 -7.93 32.89 -59.66
C THR A 2 -6.48 32.65 -59.23
N GLY A 3 -6.18 32.36 -57.97
CA GLY A 3 -6.98 32.12 -56.77
C GLY A 3 -6.02 31.49 -55.76
N GLU A 4 -5.73 32.19 -54.67
CA GLU A 4 -4.79 31.74 -53.65
C GLU A 4 -5.43 30.59 -52.86
N VAL A 5 -4.88 29.38 -53.02
CA VAL A 5 -5.37 28.18 -52.32
C VAL A 5 -4.96 28.29 -50.84
N MET A 6 -5.82 28.94 -50.05
CA MET A 6 -5.71 28.98 -48.60
C MET A 6 -6.10 27.61 -48.02
N ARG A 7 -5.19 26.63 -48.10
CA ARG A 7 -5.43 25.25 -47.61
C ARG A 7 -5.31 25.18 -46.09
N ARG A 8 -6.40 25.55 -45.41
CA ARG A 8 -7.01 24.88 -44.24
C ARG A 8 -6.08 24.06 -43.30
N ARG A 9 -5.04 24.64 -42.72
CA ARG A 9 -4.22 24.01 -41.63
C ARG A 9 -4.83 24.17 -40.23
N ARG A 10 -5.81 25.06 -40.08
CA ARG A 10 -6.45 25.42 -38.80
C ARG A 10 -7.36 24.36 -38.15
N PRO A 11 -8.11 23.48 -38.87
CA PRO A 11 -9.04 22.57 -38.19
C PRO A 11 -8.31 21.43 -37.48
N VAL A 12 -7.18 20.95 -38.01
CA VAL A 12 -6.39 19.89 -37.39
C VAL A 12 -5.74 20.38 -36.10
N ALA A 13 -5.16 21.59 -36.10
CA ALA A 13 -4.56 22.19 -34.92
C ALA A 13 -5.61 22.48 -33.82
N ALA A 14 -6.80 22.95 -34.20
CA ALA A 14 -7.90 23.17 -33.27
C ALA A 14 -8.44 21.86 -32.67
N VAL A 15 -8.59 20.81 -33.48
CA VAL A 15 -9.00 19.48 -33.00
C VAL A 15 -7.94 18.88 -32.07
N LEU A 16 -6.66 19.02 -32.39
CA LEU A 16 -5.55 18.58 -31.51
C LEU A 16 -5.56 19.33 -30.17
N ALA A 17 -5.77 20.64 -30.18
CA ALA A 17 -5.86 21.43 -28.97
C ALA A 17 -7.05 21.02 -28.09
N VAL A 18 -8.21 20.73 -28.70
CA VAL A 18 -9.39 20.23 -27.99
C VAL A 18 -9.15 18.84 -27.41
N VAL A 19 -8.54 17.93 -28.17
CA VAL A 19 -8.20 16.58 -27.67
C VAL A 19 -7.21 16.66 -26.51
N LEU A 20 -6.17 17.48 -26.61
CA LEU A 20 -5.22 17.69 -25.52
C LEU A 20 -5.89 18.27 -24.26
N ALA A 21 -6.80 19.24 -24.43
CA ALA A 21 -7.56 19.80 -23.31
C ALA A 21 -8.47 18.76 -22.66
N LEU A 22 -9.14 17.91 -23.45
CA LEU A 22 -9.97 16.81 -22.93
C LEU A 22 -9.13 15.75 -22.21
N CYS A 23 -7.97 15.39 -22.74
CA CYS A 23 -7.03 14.49 -22.06
C CYS A 23 -6.52 15.08 -20.74
N ALA A 24 -6.22 16.39 -20.71
CA ALA A 24 -5.80 17.07 -19.48
C ALA A 24 -6.92 17.09 -18.43
N VAL A 25 -8.16 17.39 -18.83
CA VAL A 25 -9.33 17.36 -17.94
C VAL A 25 -9.58 15.94 -17.41
N LEU A 26 -9.50 14.92 -18.28
CA LEU A 26 -9.61 13.53 -17.86
C LEU A 26 -8.49 13.13 -16.91
N ALA A 27 -7.25 13.56 -17.14
CA ALA A 27 -6.14 13.30 -16.24
C ALA A 27 -6.36 13.95 -14.86
N VAL A 28 -6.87 15.18 -14.81
CA VAL A 28 -7.21 15.87 -13.56
C VAL A 28 -8.37 15.18 -12.83
N LEU A 29 -9.40 14.75 -13.56
CA LEU A 29 -10.52 14.00 -12.98
C LEU A 29 -10.06 12.64 -12.43
N VAL A 30 -9.23 11.92 -13.18
CA VAL A 30 -8.62 10.66 -12.74
C VAL A 30 -7.75 10.90 -11.51
N TRP A 31 -6.96 11.97 -11.46
CA TRP A 31 -6.16 12.37 -10.31
C TRP A 31 -7.00 12.63 -9.05
N TRP A 32 -8.18 13.24 -9.20
CA TRP A 32 -9.09 13.51 -8.09
C TRP A 32 -9.89 12.29 -7.62
N ILE A 33 -10.07 11.28 -8.48
CA ILE A 33 -10.97 10.15 -8.22
C ILE A 33 -10.21 8.88 -7.83
N LEU A 34 -9.04 8.62 -8.42
CA LEU A 34 -8.28 7.41 -8.11
C LEU A 34 -7.44 7.62 -6.83
N PRO A 35 -7.43 6.66 -5.90
CA PRO A 35 -6.57 6.74 -4.72
C PRO A 35 -5.10 6.79 -5.13
N ASN A 36 -4.30 7.61 -4.42
CA ASN A 36 -2.89 7.90 -4.75
C ASN A 36 -2.03 6.63 -4.94
N ARG A 37 -2.36 5.54 -4.22
CA ARG A 37 -1.71 4.22 -4.33
C ARG A 37 -1.71 3.60 -5.74
N LEU A 38 -2.61 4.04 -6.62
CA LEU A 38 -2.68 3.54 -8.01
C LEU A 38 -1.67 4.22 -8.94
N PHE A 39 -1.00 5.27 -8.48
CA PHE A 39 -0.03 6.02 -9.29
C PHE A 39 1.42 5.61 -9.00
N PRO A 40 2.27 5.39 -10.01
CA PRO A 40 3.60 4.78 -9.84
C PRO A 40 4.68 5.75 -9.29
N TRP A 41 4.33 7.01 -9.04
CA TRP A 41 5.25 8.07 -8.61
C TRP A 41 5.20 8.40 -7.12
N ASP A 42 4.27 7.84 -6.36
CA ASP A 42 4.20 8.11 -4.92
C ASP A 42 5.13 7.16 -4.17
N SER A 43 6.33 7.63 -3.85
CA SER A 43 7.01 7.21 -2.64
C SER A 43 7.08 8.48 -1.80
N ALA A 44 6.02 8.74 -1.05
CA ALA A 44 6.07 9.78 -0.04
C ALA A 44 7.29 9.52 0.87
N PRO A 45 7.97 10.57 1.35
CA PRO A 45 9.03 10.38 2.34
C PRO A 45 8.47 9.64 3.55
N PHE A 46 9.34 8.90 4.25
CA PHE A 46 8.95 8.30 5.51
C PHE A 46 8.53 9.43 6.48
N PRO A 47 7.34 9.36 7.09
CA PRO A 47 6.85 10.42 7.95
C PRO A 47 7.63 10.45 9.26
N GLU A 48 7.78 11.64 9.85
CA GLU A 48 8.23 11.76 11.24
C GLU A 48 7.12 11.22 12.16
N ILE A 49 7.42 10.15 12.91
CA ILE A 49 6.47 9.52 13.84
C ILE A 49 6.85 9.89 15.27
N ASP A 50 5.90 10.43 16.04
CA ASP A 50 6.07 10.62 17.48
C ASP A 50 6.02 9.25 18.20
N THR A 51 7.19 8.77 18.62
CA THR A 51 7.34 7.49 19.30
C THR A 51 7.08 7.56 20.80
N SER A 52 6.84 8.74 21.38
CA SER A 52 6.76 8.91 22.83
C SER A 52 5.57 8.20 23.48
N ALA A 53 4.48 8.01 22.73
CA ALA A 53 3.27 7.31 23.16
C ALA A 53 3.22 5.85 22.70
N LEU A 54 4.21 5.38 21.94
CA LEU A 54 4.22 4.04 21.35
C LEU A 54 4.79 3.00 22.32
N SER A 55 4.29 1.77 22.23
CA SER A 55 4.87 0.63 22.93
C SER A 55 6.25 0.28 22.35
N PRO A 56 7.12 -0.41 23.11
CA PRO A 56 8.44 -0.82 22.59
C PRO A 56 8.37 -1.63 21.29
N ALA A 57 7.33 -2.47 21.13
CA ALA A 57 7.12 -3.23 19.90
C ALA A 57 6.72 -2.33 18.73
N GLN A 58 5.84 -1.35 18.96
CA GLN A 58 5.43 -0.37 17.96
C GLN A 58 6.61 0.50 17.50
N VAL A 59 7.41 1.00 18.44
CA VAL A 59 8.64 1.76 18.13
C VAL A 59 9.55 0.94 17.23
N ARG A 60 9.81 -0.32 17.61
CA ARG A 60 10.70 -1.20 16.86
C ARG A 60 10.18 -1.49 15.44
N VAL A 61 8.87 -1.68 15.27
CA VAL A 61 8.26 -1.86 13.95
C VAL A 61 8.46 -0.61 13.10
N VAL A 62 8.21 0.59 13.64
CA VAL A 62 8.39 1.86 12.91
C VAL A 62 9.84 2.09 12.51
N GLU A 63 10.80 1.90 13.42
CA GLU A 63 12.24 2.02 13.14
C GLU A 63 12.68 1.09 11.99
N LEU A 64 12.26 -0.18 12.03
CA LEU A 64 12.59 -1.15 10.98
C LEU A 64 11.97 -0.77 9.64
N LEU A 65 10.74 -0.25 9.64
CA LEU A 65 10.08 0.20 8.42
C LEU A 65 10.80 1.40 7.80
N GLU A 66 11.26 2.34 8.61
CA GLU A 66 12.07 3.48 8.17
C GLU A 66 13.39 2.99 7.56
N GLU A 67 14.15 2.16 8.29
CA GLU A 67 15.41 1.60 7.82
C GLU A 67 15.25 0.83 6.50
N GLN A 68 14.22 -0.02 6.38
CA GLN A 68 13.99 -0.78 5.15
C GLN A 68 13.48 0.10 4.01
N HIS A 69 12.68 1.12 4.30
CA HIS A 69 12.26 2.11 3.31
C HIS A 69 13.46 2.91 2.77
N GLU A 70 14.46 3.23 3.58
CA GLU A 70 15.70 3.86 3.09
C GLU A 70 16.56 2.88 2.27
N ALA A 71 16.71 1.64 2.77
CA ALA A 71 17.58 0.64 2.15
C ALA A 71 17.05 0.11 0.81
N GLN A 72 15.73 -0.01 0.67
CA GLN A 72 15.05 -0.55 -0.53
C GLN A 72 15.63 -1.91 -0.97
N ASN A 73 15.86 -2.82 -0.02
CA ASN A 73 16.35 -4.16 -0.31
C ASN A 73 15.42 -4.90 -1.30
N PRO A 74 15.97 -5.75 -2.19
CA PRO A 74 15.15 -6.49 -3.16
C PRO A 74 14.24 -7.50 -2.46
N GLY A 75 13.09 -7.82 -3.07
CA GLY A 75 12.12 -8.76 -2.50
C GLY A 75 12.70 -10.10 -2.04
N THR A 76 13.70 -10.62 -2.77
CA THR A 76 14.43 -11.85 -2.43
C THR A 76 15.13 -11.81 -1.07
N PHE A 77 15.38 -10.63 -0.51
CA PHE A 77 15.89 -10.47 0.85
C PHE A 77 14.85 -10.90 1.89
N TYR A 78 13.59 -10.52 1.70
CA TYR A 78 12.48 -10.83 2.61
C TYR A 78 11.93 -12.25 2.39
N SER A 79 12.00 -12.76 1.16
CA SER A 79 11.46 -14.06 0.75
C SER A 79 12.50 -15.20 0.73
N GLU A 80 13.59 -15.09 1.49
CA GLU A 80 14.64 -16.13 1.61
C GLU A 80 15.22 -16.58 0.26
N GLY A 81 15.36 -15.65 -0.69
CA GLY A 81 15.88 -15.89 -2.04
C GLY A 81 14.84 -16.28 -3.09
N VAL A 82 13.57 -16.48 -2.70
CA VAL A 82 12.49 -16.87 -3.61
C VAL A 82 12.01 -15.67 -4.44
N ARG A 83 11.81 -15.85 -5.75
CA ARG A 83 11.24 -14.80 -6.62
C ARG A 83 9.72 -14.93 -6.65
N GLU A 84 9.05 -14.18 -5.79
CA GLU A 84 7.59 -14.16 -5.62
C GLU A 84 7.09 -12.76 -5.25
N PRO A 85 5.77 -12.47 -5.33
CA PRO A 85 5.19 -11.33 -4.64
C PRO A 85 5.52 -11.40 -3.14
N TRP A 86 6.12 -10.34 -2.60
CA TRP A 86 6.79 -10.39 -1.29
C TRP A 86 6.20 -9.42 -0.26
N CYS A 87 4.99 -8.90 -0.48
CA CYS A 87 4.35 -7.97 0.48
C CYS A 87 4.11 -8.64 1.84
N ALA A 88 3.60 -9.87 1.86
CA ALA A 88 3.39 -10.62 3.09
C ALA A 88 4.70 -11.17 3.70
N ASP A 89 5.70 -11.50 2.87
CA ASP A 89 7.05 -11.83 3.36
C ASP A 89 7.70 -10.63 4.07
N PHE A 90 7.56 -9.42 3.51
CA PHE A 90 8.04 -8.18 4.11
C PHE A 90 7.40 -7.94 5.48
N VAL A 91 6.07 -8.04 5.59
CA VAL A 91 5.37 -7.93 6.87
C VAL A 91 5.87 -8.97 7.86
N SER A 92 5.97 -10.24 7.44
CA SER A 92 6.47 -11.33 8.27
C SER A 92 7.89 -11.06 8.78
N TRP A 93 8.76 -10.50 7.93
CA TRP A 93 10.13 -10.16 8.26
C TRP A 93 10.20 -9.01 9.27
N ILE A 94 9.45 -7.92 9.05
CA ILE A 94 9.37 -6.80 10.00
C ILE A 94 8.90 -7.28 11.37
N MET A 95 7.84 -8.09 11.43
CA MET A 95 7.30 -8.63 12.68
C MET A 95 8.31 -9.52 13.40
N ARG A 96 9.06 -10.35 12.67
CA ARG A 96 10.13 -11.18 13.23
C ARG A 96 11.26 -10.32 13.82
N GLU A 97 11.77 -9.36 13.06
CA GLU A 97 12.88 -8.50 13.50
C GLU A 97 12.46 -7.52 14.60
N ALA A 98 11.16 -7.26 14.73
CA ALA A 98 10.58 -6.51 15.83
C ALA A 98 10.35 -7.34 17.10
N GLY A 99 10.66 -8.64 17.08
CA GLY A 99 10.50 -9.53 18.23
C GLY A 99 9.07 -10.05 18.46
N VAL A 100 8.18 -9.85 17.48
CA VAL A 100 6.78 -10.29 17.49
C VAL A 100 6.49 -11.24 16.31
N PRO A 101 7.26 -12.34 16.15
CA PRO A 101 7.20 -13.17 14.95
C PRO A 101 5.80 -13.74 14.73
N LEU A 102 5.36 -13.69 13.48
CA LEU A 102 4.18 -14.41 13.03
C LEU A 102 4.52 -15.91 12.90
N SER A 103 3.50 -16.76 12.76
CA SER A 103 3.71 -18.20 12.58
C SER A 103 2.76 -18.70 11.51
N ASN A 104 3.30 -19.18 10.40
CA ASN A 104 2.52 -19.70 9.29
C ASN A 104 1.63 -20.86 9.77
N PRO A 105 0.29 -20.75 9.66
CA PRO A 105 -0.64 -21.77 10.14
C PRO A 105 -0.39 -23.18 9.58
N HIS A 106 0.19 -23.27 8.38
CA HIS A 106 0.37 -24.52 7.66
C HIS A 106 1.77 -25.15 7.83
N SER A 107 2.76 -24.38 8.32
CA SER A 107 4.15 -24.85 8.43
C SER A 107 4.84 -24.53 9.76
N GLY A 108 4.29 -23.63 10.57
CA GLY A 108 4.92 -23.09 11.77
C GLY A 108 6.12 -22.19 11.51
N HIS A 109 6.45 -21.91 10.24
CA HIS A 109 7.56 -21.05 9.86
C HIS A 109 7.20 -19.57 10.09
N TRP A 110 8.17 -18.72 10.42
CA TRP A 110 7.92 -17.29 10.64
C TRP A 110 7.42 -16.57 9.38
N ARG A 111 7.81 -17.08 8.21
CA ARG A 111 7.49 -16.50 6.90
C ARG A 111 6.10 -16.90 6.44
N ILE A 112 5.26 -15.91 6.17
CA ILE A 112 3.94 -16.07 5.58
C ILE A 112 3.92 -15.36 4.21
N PRO A 113 4.15 -16.09 3.10
CA PRO A 113 4.26 -15.47 1.76
C PRO A 113 2.92 -15.03 1.15
N GLY A 114 1.78 -15.50 1.67
CA GLY A 114 0.45 -15.20 1.14
C GLY A 114 -0.36 -14.30 2.05
N VAL A 115 -1.02 -13.27 1.49
CA VAL A 115 -1.91 -12.36 2.22
C VAL A 115 -3.11 -13.11 2.80
N PHE A 116 -3.70 -14.04 2.04
CA PHE A 116 -4.76 -14.91 2.56
C PHE A 116 -4.31 -15.73 3.79
N THR A 117 -3.13 -16.35 3.73
CA THR A 117 -2.57 -17.10 4.87
C THR A 117 -2.21 -16.19 6.05
N LEU A 118 -1.86 -14.93 5.77
CA LEU A 118 -1.64 -13.93 6.81
C LEU A 118 -2.95 -13.60 7.55
N GLN A 119 -4.07 -13.48 6.82
CA GLN A 119 -5.39 -13.36 7.44
C GLN A 119 -5.73 -14.59 8.30
N GLU A 120 -5.55 -15.81 7.76
CA GLU A 120 -5.79 -17.05 8.52
C GLU A 120 -5.01 -17.08 9.84
N TYR A 121 -3.75 -16.61 9.81
CA TYR A 121 -2.94 -16.48 11.03
C TYR A 121 -3.59 -15.53 12.05
N TYR A 122 -3.97 -14.32 11.63
CA TYR A 122 -4.58 -13.34 12.54
C TYR A 122 -5.92 -13.82 13.10
N GLU A 123 -6.72 -14.53 12.29
CA GLU A 123 -7.96 -15.17 12.74
C GLU A 123 -7.68 -16.27 13.77
N GLN A 124 -6.68 -17.13 13.52
CA GLN A 124 -6.32 -18.22 14.42
C GLN A 124 -5.85 -17.74 15.80
N VAL A 125 -5.19 -16.58 15.86
CA VAL A 125 -4.67 -15.99 17.10
C VAL A 125 -5.58 -14.93 17.71
N ASP A 126 -6.83 -14.82 17.25
CA ASP A 126 -7.85 -13.89 17.74
C ASP A 126 -7.41 -12.41 17.71
N ARG A 127 -6.71 -12.03 16.63
CA ARG A 127 -6.22 -10.67 16.38
C ARG A 127 -6.64 -10.13 15.02
N TYR A 128 -7.60 -10.77 14.35
CA TYR A 128 -8.16 -10.25 13.12
C TYR A 128 -9.39 -9.39 13.40
N GLU A 129 -9.37 -8.15 12.91
CA GLU A 129 -10.45 -7.19 12.99
C GLU A 129 -11.01 -6.94 11.58
N PRO A 130 -12.19 -7.51 11.24
CA PRO A 130 -12.78 -7.31 9.92
C PRO A 130 -13.12 -5.84 9.66
N ALA A 131 -12.98 -5.42 8.40
CA ALA A 131 -13.43 -4.10 7.96
C ALA A 131 -14.94 -3.91 8.18
N GLY A 132 -15.37 -2.68 8.41
CA GLY A 132 -16.78 -2.33 8.62
C GLY A 132 -17.34 -2.65 10.01
N THR A 133 -16.53 -3.15 10.94
CA THR A 133 -16.91 -3.38 12.35
C THR A 133 -16.86 -2.12 13.22
N GLY A 134 -16.28 -1.03 12.70
CA GLY A 134 -15.99 0.17 13.47
C GLY A 134 -14.63 0.15 14.17
N TYR A 135 -13.84 -0.91 13.99
CA TYR A 135 -12.46 -0.96 14.47
C TYR A 135 -11.63 0.21 13.91
N ARG A 136 -10.75 0.75 14.75
CA ARG A 136 -9.76 1.77 14.37
C ARG A 136 -8.38 1.15 14.57
N PRO A 137 -7.54 1.10 13.52
CA PRO A 137 -6.23 0.48 13.62
C PRO A 137 -5.33 1.30 14.55
N GLU A 138 -4.33 0.63 15.08
CA GLU A 138 -3.24 1.23 15.83
C GLU A 138 -1.92 1.12 15.07
N VAL A 139 -0.90 1.86 15.50
CA VAL A 139 0.46 1.75 14.95
C VAL A 139 0.94 0.31 15.12
N GLY A 140 1.52 -0.24 14.06
CA GLY A 140 2.00 -1.63 13.99
C GLY A 140 0.95 -2.64 13.51
N ASP A 141 -0.32 -2.25 13.40
CA ASP A 141 -1.33 -3.14 12.81
C ASP A 141 -1.05 -3.41 11.34
N VAL A 142 -1.39 -4.62 10.90
CA VAL A 142 -1.26 -5.03 9.51
C VAL A 142 -2.58 -4.84 8.80
N VAL A 143 -2.59 -3.97 7.79
CA VAL A 143 -3.77 -3.83 6.93
C VAL A 143 -3.74 -4.88 5.83
N LEU A 144 -4.89 -5.52 5.59
CA LEU A 144 -5.08 -6.55 4.58
C LEU A 144 -6.00 -6.01 3.49
N TYR A 145 -5.58 -6.14 2.24
CA TYR A 145 -6.31 -5.64 1.08
C TYR A 145 -6.74 -6.78 0.15
N HIS A 146 -7.93 -6.64 -0.43
CA HIS A 146 -8.42 -7.43 -1.55
C HIS A 146 -9.04 -6.52 -2.62
N ASN A 147 -8.33 -6.32 -3.73
CA ASN A 147 -8.83 -5.52 -4.85
C ASN A 147 -9.84 -6.31 -5.70
N ARG A 148 -11.10 -5.91 -5.62
CA ARG A 148 -12.22 -6.55 -6.35
C ARG A 148 -12.26 -6.19 -7.84
N ILE A 149 -11.60 -5.10 -8.26
CA ILE A 149 -11.69 -4.53 -9.61
C ILE A 149 -10.70 -5.21 -10.59
N GLY A 150 -9.82 -6.10 -10.10
CA GLY A 150 -8.96 -6.94 -10.95
C GLY A 150 -7.83 -6.20 -11.67
N LEU A 151 -7.58 -4.94 -11.33
CA LEU A 151 -6.43 -4.15 -11.79
C LEU A 151 -5.31 -4.23 -10.74
N GLY A 152 -4.12 -4.68 -11.13
CA GLY A 152 -2.97 -4.82 -10.24
C GLY A 152 -2.92 -6.13 -9.44
N GLN A 153 -2.22 -6.14 -8.31
CA GLN A 153 -2.18 -7.30 -7.40
C GLN A 153 -3.55 -7.46 -6.71
N ARG A 154 -4.12 -8.66 -6.76
CA ARG A 154 -5.47 -8.95 -6.23
C ARG A 154 -5.54 -8.85 -4.71
N GLU A 155 -4.44 -9.19 -4.05
CA GLU A 155 -4.29 -9.14 -2.60
C GLU A 155 -3.00 -8.41 -2.27
N HIS A 156 -3.02 -7.63 -1.20
CA HIS A 156 -1.86 -6.87 -0.76
C HIS A 156 -1.90 -6.65 0.75
N THR A 157 -0.78 -6.24 1.34
CA THR A 157 -0.73 -5.93 2.76
C THR A 157 0.37 -4.93 3.09
N ASN A 158 0.06 -4.03 4.01
CA ASN A 158 0.97 -2.99 4.53
C ASN A 158 0.91 -2.98 6.06
N ILE A 159 1.82 -2.25 6.71
CA ILE A 159 1.81 -2.00 8.15
C ILE A 159 1.46 -0.53 8.42
N VAL A 160 0.58 -0.28 9.39
CA VAL A 160 0.18 1.06 9.83
C VAL A 160 1.31 1.70 10.66
N VAL A 161 1.70 2.93 10.32
CA VAL A 161 2.75 3.69 11.03
C VAL A 161 2.24 4.98 11.68
N ALA A 162 1.09 5.49 11.25
CA ALA A 162 0.41 6.62 11.86
C ALA A 162 -1.10 6.52 11.64
N VAL A 163 -1.88 7.09 12.57
CA VAL A 163 -3.35 7.14 12.49
C VAL A 163 -3.82 8.52 12.93
N ASP A 164 -4.68 9.15 12.13
CA ASP A 164 -5.35 10.41 12.43
C ASP A 164 -6.81 10.33 12.01
N GLY A 165 -7.70 10.10 12.98
CA GLY A 165 -9.14 9.96 12.75
C GLY A 165 -9.49 8.75 11.87
N ASP A 166 -9.94 9.03 10.64
CA ASP A 166 -10.28 8.03 9.63
C ASP A 166 -9.18 7.85 8.58
N SER A 167 -8.06 8.57 8.69
CA SER A 167 -6.89 8.41 7.85
C SER A 167 -5.79 7.66 8.60
N ALA A 168 -5.02 6.86 7.86
CA ALA A 168 -3.81 6.21 8.36
C ALA A 168 -2.68 6.34 7.35
N ILE A 169 -1.44 6.31 7.82
CA ILE A 169 -0.26 6.12 6.97
C ILE A 169 0.19 4.69 7.10
N THR A 170 0.47 4.06 5.95
CA THR A 170 0.87 2.66 5.86
C THR A 170 2.16 2.51 5.07
N VAL A 171 2.94 1.49 5.39
CA VAL A 171 4.19 1.16 4.70
C VAL A 171 4.12 -0.27 4.20
N GLY A 172 4.35 -0.43 2.90
CA GLY A 172 4.18 -1.69 2.18
C GLY A 172 5.40 -2.07 1.36
N GLY A 173 5.66 -3.37 1.27
CA GLY A 173 6.65 -3.94 0.35
C GLY A 173 6.01 -4.40 -0.97
N ASN A 174 6.83 -4.70 -1.98
CA ASN A 174 6.40 -5.25 -3.28
C ASN A 174 5.53 -4.32 -4.14
N GLU A 175 5.63 -3.01 -3.93
CA GLU A 175 4.83 -2.02 -4.65
C GLU A 175 5.63 -1.47 -5.82
N MET A 176 5.46 -2.11 -6.98
CA MET A 176 6.37 -1.96 -8.13
C MET A 176 7.82 -2.35 -7.77
N GLY A 177 7.97 -3.36 -6.91
CA GLY A 177 9.27 -3.86 -6.46
C GLY A 177 10.00 -2.97 -5.47
N ARG A 178 9.31 -2.01 -4.85
CA ARG A 178 9.85 -1.08 -3.84
C ARG A 178 9.07 -1.19 -2.53
N ILE A 179 9.64 -0.61 -1.49
CA ILE A 179 8.94 -0.29 -0.25
C ILE A 179 8.41 1.12 -0.38
N ARG A 180 7.13 1.37 -0.09
CA ARG A 180 6.55 2.71 -0.18
C ARG A 180 5.62 3.01 0.98
N VAL A 181 5.35 4.30 1.10
CA VAL A 181 4.47 4.91 2.08
C VAL A 181 3.19 5.34 1.36
N HIS A 182 2.03 5.03 1.92
CA HIS A 182 0.72 5.43 1.41
C HIS A 182 -0.16 6.01 2.51
N GLU A 183 -0.98 6.97 2.12
CA GLU A 183 -2.17 7.32 2.87
C GLU A 183 -3.29 6.31 2.60
N LEU A 184 -4.01 5.96 3.66
CA LEU A 184 -5.13 5.04 3.68
C LEU A 184 -6.35 5.75 4.28
N ASP A 185 -7.46 5.75 3.55
CA ASP A 185 -8.78 6.01 4.14
C ASP A 185 -9.29 4.72 4.78
N VAL A 186 -9.26 4.66 6.12
CA VAL A 186 -9.57 3.47 6.93
C VAL A 186 -11.02 3.04 6.74
N THR A 187 -11.92 3.98 6.46
CA THR A 187 -13.37 3.71 6.40
C THR A 187 -13.94 3.71 4.98
N GLY A 188 -13.30 4.44 4.07
CA GLY A 188 -13.75 4.63 2.69
C GLY A 188 -13.06 3.74 1.65
N ASP A 189 -11.93 3.11 1.95
CA ASP A 189 -11.25 2.22 0.98
C ASP A 189 -11.90 0.83 0.95
N ASP A 190 -12.62 0.53 -0.14
CA ASP A 190 -13.35 -0.72 -0.35
C ASP A 190 -12.46 -1.95 -0.58
N ALA A 191 -11.15 -1.74 -0.78
CA ALA A 191 -10.18 -2.82 -0.86
C ALA A 191 -9.75 -3.31 0.53
N VAL A 192 -9.94 -2.53 1.60
CA VAL A 192 -9.60 -2.98 2.96
C VAL A 192 -10.56 -4.09 3.37
N VAL A 193 -10.02 -5.28 3.67
CA VAL A 193 -10.82 -6.40 4.17
C VAL A 193 -10.77 -6.53 5.69
N GLY A 194 -9.68 -6.05 6.31
CA GLY A 194 -9.53 -6.00 7.76
C GLY A 194 -8.11 -5.68 8.19
N PHE A 195 -7.89 -5.76 9.50
CA PHE A 195 -6.64 -5.45 10.16
C PHE A 195 -6.20 -6.61 11.05
N GLY A 196 -4.91 -6.91 11.06
CA GLY A 196 -4.27 -7.82 11.99
C GLY A 196 -3.60 -7.04 13.11
N ARG A 197 -4.14 -7.14 14.33
CA ARG A 197 -3.65 -6.37 15.49
C ARG A 197 -2.24 -6.75 15.88
N LEU A 198 -1.39 -5.79 16.23
CA LEU A 198 -0.12 -6.07 16.92
C LEU A 198 -0.42 -6.76 18.29
N PRO A 199 0.41 -7.70 18.79
CA PRO A 199 0.22 -8.19 20.15
C PRO A 199 0.39 -7.04 21.15
N GLY A 200 -0.57 -6.93 22.09
CA GLY A 200 -0.56 -5.93 23.17
C GLY A 200 0.37 -6.25 24.32
#